data_AF-A0A9P6Q995-F1
#
_entry.id   AF-A0A9P6Q995-F1
#
_cell.length_a   1.000
_cell.length_b   1.000
_cell.length_c   1.000
_cell.angle_alpha   90.00
_cell.angle_beta   90.00
_cell.angle_gamma   90.00
#
_symmetry.space_group_name_H-M   'P 1'
#
loop_
_entity.id
_entity.type
_entity.pdbx_description
1 polymer ?
#
loop_
_entity_poly.entity_id
_entity_poly.type
_entity_poly.pdbx_seq_one_letter_code
_entity_poly.pdbx_strand_id
1 'polypeptide(L)'
;MNLWFGTLFVHKGYYRNAVFKFQLIIPQEYPDRRPMVHFLSDMWHPLIDGQGQLVLQYQFPQWRPHRDYLFHVLHFVKAAFKKCVLDTVTEKQAVNKEAQRMYRNENTIFAKLAHQRAQLSITESSLYDNYPANNTIKFGPLDDQEFNELKQKMMDSALLAGDKRSVSLESFESRSAE
;
A
#
# COMPACT_ATOMS: atom_id res chain seq x y z
N MET A 1 14.38 -0.27 18.94
CA MET A 1 13.75 0.14 17.68
C MET A 1 12.59 -0.82 17.42
N ASN A 2 11.40 -0.32 17.13
CA ASN A 2 10.24 -1.16 16.85
C ASN A 2 10.01 -1.19 15.33
N LEU A 3 9.67 -2.35 14.78
CA LEU A 3 9.48 -2.55 13.34
C LEU A 3 8.09 -3.12 13.08
N TRP A 4 7.30 -2.43 12.27
CA TRP A 4 6.00 -2.92 11.82
C TRP A 4 6.05 -3.25 10.34
N PHE A 5 5.42 -4.37 9.98
CA PHE A 5 5.21 -4.76 8.59
C PHE A 5 3.81 -4.32 8.16
N GLY A 6 3.69 -3.86 6.92
CA GLY A 6 2.44 -3.41 6.34
C GLY A 6 2.28 -3.87 4.90
N THR A 7 1.03 -4.01 4.48
CA THR A 7 0.67 -4.26 3.08
C THR A 7 -0.41 -3.26 2.66
N LEU A 8 -0.16 -2.57 1.56
CA LEU A 8 -1.05 -1.59 0.97
C LEU A 8 -1.72 -2.17 -0.28
N PHE A 9 -3.05 -2.29 -0.20
CA PHE A 9 -3.89 -2.65 -1.34
C PHE A 9 -4.39 -1.38 -2.02
N VAL A 10 -4.02 -1.18 -3.29
CA VAL A 10 -4.42 0.02 -4.05
C VAL A 10 -5.55 -0.33 -5.01
N HIS A 11 -6.74 0.24 -4.80
CA HIS A 11 -7.92 -0.12 -5.60
C HIS A 11 -8.20 0.78 -6.80
N LYS A 12 -7.60 1.98 -6.88
CA LYS A 12 -7.90 3.00 -7.89
C LYS A 12 -6.65 3.78 -8.29
N GLY A 13 -6.71 4.45 -9.44
CA GLY A 13 -5.63 5.30 -9.96
C GLY A 13 -4.56 4.52 -10.71
N TYR A 14 -3.39 5.14 -10.89
CA TYR A 14 -2.29 4.61 -11.70
C TYR A 14 -1.72 3.27 -11.21
N TYR A 15 -1.85 3.01 -9.90
CA TYR A 15 -1.35 1.80 -9.25
C TYR A 15 -2.49 0.82 -8.89
N ARG A 16 -3.63 0.88 -9.60
CA ARG A 16 -4.78 0.01 -9.34
C ARG A 16 -4.37 -1.48 -9.36
N ASN A 17 -4.93 -2.23 -8.42
CA ASN A 17 -4.70 -3.64 -8.13
C ASN A 17 -3.31 -3.97 -7.56
N ALA A 18 -2.50 -2.97 -7.22
CA ALA A 18 -1.21 -3.21 -6.58
C ALA A 18 -1.36 -3.73 -5.14
N VAL A 19 -0.42 -4.58 -4.75
CA VAL A 19 -0.21 -5.08 -3.38
C VAL A 19 1.21 -4.73 -2.96
N PHE A 20 1.39 -3.53 -2.39
CA PHE A 20 2.72 -3.05 -2.01
C PHE A 20 3.04 -3.38 -0.56
N LYS A 21 4.14 -4.09 -0.35
CA LYS A 21 4.66 -4.39 0.99
C LYS A 21 5.59 -3.28 1.45
N PHE A 22 5.51 -2.92 2.73
CA PHE A 22 6.37 -1.92 3.32
C PHE A 22 6.66 -2.22 4.79
N GLN A 23 7.69 -1.56 5.29
CA GLN A 23 8.08 -1.55 6.68
C GLN A 23 7.93 -0.14 7.24
N LEU A 24 7.48 -0.06 8.49
CA LEU A 24 7.44 1.15 9.28
C LEU A 24 8.44 0.99 10.42
N ILE A 25 9.55 1.71 10.32
CA ILE A 25 10.64 1.70 11.30
C ILE A 25 10.34 2.80 12.32
N ILE A 26 10.08 2.39 13.56
CA ILE A 26 9.71 3.27 14.67
C ILE A 26 10.93 3.44 15.58
N PRO A 27 11.48 4.66 15.70
CA PRO A 27 12.65 4.92 16.54
C PRO A 27 12.33 4.71 18.03
N GLN A 28 13.36 4.53 18.86
CA GLN A 28 13.16 4.38 20.31
C GLN A 28 12.63 5.67 20.94
N GLU A 29 12.99 6.81 20.36
CA GLU A 29 12.58 8.14 20.78
C GLU A 29 11.21 8.53 20.21
N TYR A 30 10.43 7.61 19.64
CA TYR A 30 9.08 7.95 19.19
C TYR A 30 8.17 8.28 20.39
N PRO A 31 7.36 9.37 20.35
CA PRO A 31 7.06 10.22 19.20
C PRO A 31 7.93 11.48 19.06
N ASP A 32 9.01 11.66 19.81
CA ASP A 32 9.93 12.79 19.67
C ASP A 32 10.67 12.77 18.32
N ARG A 33 10.97 11.57 17.81
CA ARG A 33 11.47 11.35 16.44
C ARG A 33 10.41 10.69 15.55
N ARG A 34 10.36 11.12 14.29
CA ARG A 34 9.47 10.54 13.27
C ARG A 34 9.86 9.11 12.91
N PRO A 35 8.90 8.26 12.51
CA PRO A 35 9.20 6.97 11.91
C PRO A 35 9.73 7.11 10.48
N MET A 36 10.20 6.00 9.91
CA MET A 36 10.53 5.89 8.48
C MET A 36 9.63 4.84 7.82
N VAL A 37 9.24 5.09 6.57
CA VAL A 37 8.49 4.12 5.75
C VAL A 37 9.37 3.69 4.60
N HIS A 38 9.51 2.38 4.43
CA HIS A 38 10.34 1.76 3.41
C HIS A 38 9.54 0.68 2.68
N PHE A 39 9.30 0.87 1.39
CA PHE A 39 8.66 -0.13 0.55
C PHE A 39 9.64 -1.25 0.22
N LEU A 40 9.17 -2.49 0.36
CA LEU A 40 9.92 -3.70 0.00
C LEU A 40 9.72 -4.07 -1.47
N SER A 41 8.60 -3.64 -2.05
CA SER A 41 8.33 -3.76 -3.47
C SER A 41 9.12 -2.71 -4.27
N ASP A 42 9.47 -3.03 -5.51
CA ASP A 42 10.07 -2.06 -6.43
C ASP A 42 9.05 -0.96 -6.82
N MET A 43 9.45 0.30 -6.70
CA MET A 43 8.54 1.45 -6.76
C MET A 43 8.87 2.39 -7.91
N TRP A 44 7.82 2.84 -8.61
CA TRP A 44 7.89 3.96 -9.54
C TRP A 44 6.97 5.08 -9.06
N HIS A 45 7.46 6.00 -8.22
CA HIS A 45 6.62 7.02 -7.58
C HIS A 45 7.43 8.30 -7.27
N PRO A 46 6.90 9.53 -7.47
CA PRO A 46 7.65 10.77 -7.27
C PRO A 46 8.26 10.96 -5.86
N LEU A 47 7.53 10.52 -4.83
CA LEU A 47 7.93 10.67 -3.41
C LEU A 47 8.66 9.45 -2.82
N ILE A 48 8.96 8.43 -3.63
CA ILE A 48 9.67 7.24 -3.18
C ILE A 48 11.01 7.18 -3.92
N ASP A 49 12.10 7.03 -3.18
CA ASP A 49 13.43 6.94 -3.79
C ASP A 49 13.71 5.55 -4.39
N GLY A 50 14.87 5.40 -5.04
CA GLY A 50 15.27 4.14 -5.67
C GLY A 50 15.55 3.00 -4.68
N GLN A 51 15.58 3.27 -3.38
CA GLN A 51 15.70 2.25 -2.35
C GLN A 51 14.33 1.89 -1.74
N GLY A 52 13.24 2.59 -2.09
CA GLY A 52 11.91 2.35 -1.54
C GLY A 52 11.55 3.25 -0.35
N GLN A 53 12.40 4.20 0.05
CA GLN A 53 12.08 5.11 1.15
C GLN A 53 11.06 6.18 0.71
N LEU A 54 9.96 6.29 1.46
CA LEU A 54 8.96 7.35 1.26
C LEU A 54 9.39 8.63 1.99
N VAL A 55 9.40 9.75 1.27
CA VAL A 55 9.72 11.06 1.85
C VAL A 55 8.53 11.63 2.62
N LEU A 56 8.53 11.40 3.94
CA LEU A 56 7.50 11.91 4.84
C LEU A 56 7.53 13.44 4.99
N GLN A 57 8.65 14.10 4.69
CA GLN A 57 8.79 15.56 4.72
C GLN A 57 7.77 16.29 3.85
N TYR A 58 7.27 15.63 2.80
CA TYR A 58 6.22 16.18 1.97
C TYR A 58 4.96 16.49 2.79
N GLN A 59 4.52 15.54 3.63
CA GLN A 59 3.32 15.67 4.46
C GLN A 59 3.63 16.28 5.83
N PHE A 60 4.83 16.01 6.35
CA PHE A 60 5.29 16.46 7.66
C PHE A 60 6.63 17.22 7.50
N PRO A 61 6.61 18.46 6.95
CA PRO A 61 7.83 19.25 6.75
C PRO A 61 8.63 19.40 8.04
N GLN A 62 7.91 19.60 9.14
CA GLN A 62 8.42 19.50 10.50
C GLN A 62 7.57 18.46 11.23
N TRP A 63 8.23 17.42 11.76
CA TRP A 63 7.58 16.46 12.64
C TRP A 63 7.25 17.13 13.96
N ARG A 64 5.98 17.07 14.39
CA ARG A 64 5.52 17.64 15.65
C ARG A 64 5.20 16.51 16.62
N PRO A 65 6.08 16.25 17.61
CA PRO A 65 5.82 15.26 18.65
C PRO A 65 4.48 15.50 19.32
N HIS A 66 3.79 14.41 19.66
CA HIS A 66 2.46 14.43 20.28
C HIS A 66 1.34 15.11 19.46
N ARG A 67 1.57 15.36 18.17
CA ARG A 67 0.54 15.81 17.21
C ARG A 67 0.53 14.96 15.96
N ASP A 68 1.71 14.63 15.46
CA ASP A 68 1.90 13.70 14.35
C ASP A 68 2.19 12.30 14.92
N TYR A 69 1.56 11.27 14.34
CA TYR A 69 1.56 9.90 14.89
C TYR A 69 1.56 8.87 13.76
N LEU A 70 1.82 7.60 14.09
CA LEU A 70 1.86 6.49 13.13
C LEU A 70 0.59 6.40 12.26
N PHE A 71 -0.60 6.64 12.81
CA PHE A 71 -1.82 6.58 12.01
C PHE A 71 -1.92 7.72 10.98
N HIS A 72 -1.37 8.90 11.26
CA HIS A 72 -1.23 9.98 10.28
C HIS A 72 -0.25 9.57 9.17
N VAL A 73 0.85 8.90 9.53
CA VAL A 73 1.81 8.35 8.57
C VAL A 73 1.16 7.29 7.70
N LEU A 74 0.44 6.32 8.28
CA LEU A 74 -0.28 5.28 7.52
C LEU A 74 -1.38 5.87 6.62
N HIS A 75 -2.08 6.91 7.08
CA HIS A 75 -3.01 7.66 6.25
C HIS A 75 -2.29 8.26 5.03
N PHE A 76 -1.13 8.88 5.25
CA PHE A 76 -0.33 9.46 4.18
C PHE A 76 0.24 8.41 3.22
N VAL A 77 0.72 7.26 3.71
CA VAL A 77 1.15 6.12 2.88
C VAL A 77 0.06 5.73 1.90
N LYS A 78 -1.20 5.64 2.34
CA LYS A 78 -2.34 5.38 1.46
C LYS A 78 -2.64 6.56 0.52
N ALA A 79 -2.54 7.79 1.01
CA ALA A 79 -2.89 8.98 0.25
C ALA A 79 -1.87 9.31 -0.86
N ALA A 80 -0.59 8.98 -0.67
CA ALA A 80 0.50 9.27 -1.60
C ALA A 80 0.23 8.77 -3.03
N PHE A 81 -0.43 7.62 -3.16
CA PHE A 81 -0.77 7.00 -4.45
C PHE A 81 -2.02 7.59 -5.12
N LYS A 82 -2.71 8.53 -4.47
CA LYS A 82 -3.92 9.15 -5.04
C LYS A 82 -3.54 10.29 -5.98
N LYS A 83 -4.30 10.42 -7.07
CA LYS A 83 -4.13 11.49 -8.05
C LYS A 83 -4.10 12.89 -7.41
N CYS A 84 -4.98 13.18 -6.44
CA CYS A 84 -5.01 14.48 -5.78
C CYS A 84 -3.72 14.85 -5.05
N VAL A 85 -2.96 13.86 -4.54
CA VAL A 85 -1.64 14.09 -3.92
C VAL A 85 -0.56 14.17 -4.98
N LEU A 86 -0.59 13.30 -5.99
CA LEU A 86 0.37 13.34 -7.11
C LEU A 86 0.31 14.68 -7.86
N ASP A 87 -0.90 15.23 -8.06
CA ASP A 87 -1.14 16.51 -8.72
C ASP A 87 -0.50 17.69 -7.96
N THR A 88 -0.24 17.55 -6.65
CA THR A 88 0.35 18.61 -5.80
C THR A 88 1.86 18.47 -5.58
N VAL A 89 2.47 17.32 -5.93
CA VAL A 89 3.93 17.12 -5.78
C VAL A 89 4.69 18.07 -6.71
N THR A 90 5.63 18.85 -6.17
CA THR A 90 6.51 19.70 -6.96
C THR A 90 7.85 19.02 -7.26
N GLU A 91 8.59 19.52 -8.26
CA GLU A 91 9.92 19.00 -8.59
C GLU A 91 10.92 19.10 -7.43
N LYS A 92 10.79 20.13 -6.57
CA LYS A 92 11.63 20.31 -5.38
C LYS A 92 11.37 19.25 -4.31
N GLN A 93 10.15 18.72 -4.25
CA GLN A 93 9.73 17.74 -3.25
C GLN A 93 9.94 16.29 -3.73
N ALA A 94 9.95 16.07 -5.04
CA ALA A 94 10.14 14.76 -5.63
C ALA A 94 11.59 14.28 -5.42
N VAL A 95 11.73 13.06 -4.88
CA VAL A 95 13.02 12.36 -4.83
C VAL A 95 13.29 11.60 -6.12
N ASN A 96 12.25 11.04 -6.73
CA ASN A 96 12.33 10.46 -8.06
C ASN A 96 11.91 11.53 -9.08
N LYS A 97 12.90 12.32 -9.51
CA LYS A 97 12.70 13.41 -10.49
C LYS A 97 12.20 12.91 -11.83
N GLU A 98 12.62 11.71 -12.24
CA GLU A 98 12.17 11.10 -13.50
C GLU A 98 10.69 10.74 -13.44
N ALA A 99 10.24 10.07 -12.37
CA ALA A 99 8.84 9.77 -12.16
C ALA A 99 7.98 11.05 -12.12
N GLN A 100 8.48 12.11 -11.48
CA GLN A 100 7.81 13.41 -11.46
C GLN A 100 7.74 14.07 -12.85
N ARG A 101 8.84 14.09 -13.61
CA ARG A 101 8.88 14.64 -14.98
C ARG A 101 7.88 13.91 -15.86
N MET A 102 7.90 12.58 -15.85
CA MET A 102 6.96 11.77 -16.63
C MET A 102 5.52 11.99 -16.19
N TYR A 103 5.26 12.14 -14.89
CA TYR A 103 3.91 12.43 -14.40
C TYR A 103 3.34 13.71 -15.01
N ARG A 104 4.18 14.76 -15.12
CA ARG A 104 3.81 16.10 -15.61
C ARG A 104 3.75 16.19 -17.13
N ASN A 105 4.73 15.60 -17.83
CA ASN A 105 4.94 15.84 -19.26
C ASN A 105 4.59 14.63 -20.13
N GLU A 106 4.64 13.42 -19.58
CA GLU A 106 4.54 12.15 -20.30
C GLU A 106 3.61 11.18 -19.56
N ASN A 107 2.40 11.64 -19.21
CA ASN A 107 1.51 10.94 -18.28
C ASN A 107 1.18 9.50 -18.71
N THR A 108 1.12 9.25 -20.03
CA THR A 108 0.89 7.92 -20.60
C THR A 108 2.03 6.94 -20.27
N ILE A 109 3.27 7.40 -20.31
CA ILE A 109 4.45 6.60 -19.97
C ILE A 109 4.48 6.36 -18.46
N PHE A 110 4.23 7.42 -17.66
CA PHE A 110 4.10 7.28 -16.22
C PHE A 110 3.04 6.23 -15.84
N ALA A 111 1.86 6.28 -16.45
CA ALA A 111 0.77 5.36 -16.19
C ALA A 111 1.16 3.90 -16.51
N LYS A 112 1.85 3.68 -17.64
CA LYS A 112 2.35 2.34 -18.02
C LYS A 112 3.35 1.79 -17.00
N LEU A 113 4.32 2.60 -16.58
CA LEU A 113 5.33 2.18 -15.60
C LEU A 113 4.70 1.92 -14.22
N ALA A 114 3.81 2.81 -13.75
CA ALA A 114 3.08 2.62 -12.50
C ALA A 114 2.22 1.35 -12.53
N HIS A 115 1.52 1.10 -13.63
CA HIS A 115 0.73 -0.11 -13.82
C HIS A 115 1.62 -1.37 -13.87
N GLN A 116 2.78 -1.30 -14.53
CA GLN A 116 3.74 -2.41 -14.55
C GLN A 116 4.19 -2.77 -13.12
N ARG A 117 4.48 -1.78 -12.26
CA ARG A 117 4.81 -2.05 -10.84
C ARG A 117 3.63 -2.68 -10.09
N ALA A 118 2.40 -2.28 -10.39
CA ALA A 118 1.22 -2.92 -9.83
C ALA A 118 1.11 -4.40 -10.25
N GLN A 119 1.33 -4.72 -11.53
CA GLN A 119 1.30 -6.10 -12.04
C GLN A 119 2.40 -6.96 -11.44
N LEU A 120 3.62 -6.43 -11.31
CA LEU A 120 4.72 -7.16 -10.68
C LEU A 120 4.46 -7.43 -9.19
N SER A 121 3.76 -6.53 -8.50
CA SER A 121 3.47 -6.71 -7.06
C SER A 121 2.54 -7.87 -6.74
N ILE A 122 1.79 -8.37 -7.74
CA ILE A 122 0.83 -9.48 -7.57
C ILE A 122 1.32 -10.80 -8.16
N THR A 123 2.52 -10.85 -8.76
CA THR A 123 3.10 -12.12 -9.19
C THR A 123 3.41 -12.96 -7.96
N GLU A 124 3.32 -14.29 -8.08
CA GLU A 124 3.58 -15.21 -6.95
C GLU A 124 4.96 -14.96 -6.32
N SER A 125 5.97 -14.69 -7.14
CA SER A 125 7.32 -14.37 -6.70
C SER A 125 7.44 -13.12 -5.83
N SER A 126 6.55 -12.14 -5.97
CA SER A 126 6.54 -10.92 -5.15
C SER A 126 5.50 -11.01 -4.02
N LEU A 127 4.33 -11.56 -4.33
CA LEU A 127 3.21 -11.68 -3.41
C LEU A 127 3.51 -12.69 -2.29
N TYR A 128 4.13 -13.82 -2.60
CA TYR A 128 4.51 -14.84 -1.61
C TYR A 128 5.94 -14.71 -1.09
N ASP A 129 6.68 -13.70 -1.55
CA ASP A 129 7.96 -13.34 -0.93
C ASP A 129 7.72 -12.81 0.48
N ASN A 130 8.13 -13.60 1.47
CA ASN A 130 7.96 -13.30 2.87
C ASN A 130 9.21 -12.64 3.48
N TYR A 131 10.09 -12.06 2.66
CA TYR A 131 11.23 -11.29 3.11
C TYR A 131 10.81 -10.02 3.90
N PRO A 132 11.60 -9.62 4.90
CA PRO A 132 12.61 -10.40 5.62
C PRO A 132 11.99 -11.51 6.48
N ALA A 133 12.76 -12.51 6.90
CA ALA A 133 12.26 -13.72 7.57
C ALA A 133 11.38 -13.47 8.82
N ASN A 134 11.58 -12.35 9.52
CA ASN A 134 10.80 -11.92 10.67
C ASN A 134 9.50 -11.17 10.31
N ASN A 135 9.13 -11.08 9.03
CA ASN A 135 7.89 -10.49 8.58
C ASN A 135 6.70 -11.31 9.11
N THR A 136 5.82 -10.64 9.86
CA THR A 136 4.63 -11.24 10.47
C THR A 136 3.44 -11.32 9.51
N ILE A 137 3.45 -10.56 8.41
CA ILE A 137 2.41 -10.59 7.39
C ILE A 137 2.92 -11.44 6.23
N LYS A 138 2.46 -12.68 6.17
CA LYS A 138 2.84 -13.64 5.14
C LYS A 138 1.66 -13.99 4.26
N PHE A 139 1.89 -13.97 2.95
CA PHE A 139 0.94 -14.51 2.00
C PHE A 139 1.44 -15.87 1.52
N GLY A 140 0.51 -16.76 1.23
CA GLY A 140 0.77 -18.04 0.62
C GLY A 140 -0.36 -18.38 -0.35
N PRO A 141 -0.14 -19.35 -1.24
CA PRO A 141 -1.23 -19.93 -2.01
C PRO A 141 -2.29 -20.46 -1.03
N LEU A 142 -3.54 -20.26 -1.38
CA LEU A 142 -4.69 -20.79 -0.65
C LEU A 142 -5.38 -21.78 -1.58
N ASP A 143 -5.52 -23.03 -1.15
CA ASP A 143 -6.21 -24.01 -1.96
C ASP A 143 -7.75 -23.83 -1.90
N ASP A 144 -8.46 -24.40 -2.88
CA ASP A 144 -9.91 -24.23 -2.99
C ASP A 144 -10.68 -24.82 -1.80
N GLN A 145 -10.16 -25.88 -1.19
CA GLN A 145 -10.80 -26.52 -0.05
C GLN A 145 -10.66 -25.62 1.19
N GLU A 146 -9.44 -25.19 1.52
CA GLU A 146 -9.14 -24.25 2.59
C GLU A 146 -9.93 -22.94 2.42
N PHE A 147 -10.01 -22.42 1.20
CA PHE A 147 -10.80 -21.24 0.88
C PHE A 147 -12.28 -21.43 1.21
N ASN A 148 -12.89 -22.54 0.77
CA ASN A 148 -14.30 -22.81 1.01
C ASN A 148 -14.60 -22.99 2.51
N GLU A 149 -13.72 -23.65 3.26
CA GLU A 149 -13.84 -23.79 4.71
C GLU A 149 -13.76 -22.43 5.42
N LEU A 150 -12.82 -21.57 5.04
CA LEU A 150 -12.67 -20.22 5.57
C LEU A 150 -13.89 -19.34 5.22
N LYS A 151 -14.37 -19.42 3.99
CA LYS A 151 -15.56 -18.70 3.52
C LYS A 151 -16.78 -19.07 4.36
N GLN A 152 -17.00 -20.37 4.61
CA GLN A 152 -18.11 -20.82 5.42
C GLN A 152 -18.03 -20.27 6.85
N LYS A 153 -16.85 -20.37 7.49
CA LYS A 153 -16.62 -19.81 8.83
C LYS A 153 -16.89 -18.30 8.90
N MET A 154 -16.48 -17.54 7.88
CA MET A 154 -16.76 -16.10 7.81
C MET A 154 -18.27 -15.83 7.71
N MET A 155 -18.99 -16.58 6.88
CA MET A 155 -20.44 -16.44 6.73
C MET A 155 -21.19 -16.76 8.03
N ASP A 156 -20.82 -17.87 8.69
CA ASP A 156 -21.44 -18.28 9.95
C ASP A 156 -21.17 -17.24 11.05
N SER A 157 -19.96 -16.68 11.11
CA SER A 157 -19.63 -15.62 12.08
C SER A 157 -20.43 -14.32 11.86
N ALA A 158 -20.70 -13.95 10.60
CA ALA A 158 -21.50 -12.77 10.26
C ALA A 158 -22.98 -12.96 10.63
N LEU A 159 -23.52 -14.18 10.45
CA LEU A 159 -24.87 -14.55 10.86
C LEU A 159 -25.03 -14.53 12.38
N LEU A 160 -24.02 -14.99 13.13
CA LEU A 160 -24.00 -14.99 14.60
C LEU A 160 -23.85 -13.57 15.18
N ALA A 161 -23.15 -12.66 14.49
CA ALA A 161 -22.96 -11.28 14.92
C ALA A 161 -24.23 -10.41 14.77
N GLY A 162 -25.32 -10.94 14.20
CA GLY A 162 -26.60 -10.23 14.06
C GLY A 162 -26.55 -9.03 13.11
N ASP A 163 -25.55 -8.94 12.23
CA ASP A 163 -25.42 -7.84 11.28
C ASP A 163 -26.47 -8.00 10.17
N LYS A 164 -27.60 -7.30 10.30
CA LYS A 164 -28.71 -7.26 9.33
C LYS A 164 -28.36 -6.47 8.06
N ARG A 165 -27.09 -6.36 7.68
CA ARG A 165 -26.70 -6.02 6.32
C ARG A 165 -26.53 -7.34 5.57
N SER A 166 -27.65 -7.84 5.06
CA SER A 166 -27.66 -8.91 4.07
C SER A 166 -26.65 -8.57 2.97
N VAL A 167 -25.50 -9.23 2.98
CA VAL A 167 -24.64 -9.33 1.81
C VAL A 167 -25.33 -10.33 0.91
N SER A 168 -26.24 -9.84 0.06
CA SER A 168 -26.86 -10.65 -0.98
C SER A 168 -25.75 -11.11 -1.93
N LEU A 169 -25.73 -12.43 -2.16
CA LEU A 169 -24.70 -13.17 -2.90
C LEU A 169 -24.52 -12.75 -4.37
N GLU A 170 -25.36 -11.87 -4.91
CA GLU A 170 -25.34 -11.48 -6.33
C GLU A 170 -24.19 -10.51 -6.71
N SER A 171 -23.54 -9.85 -5.74
CA SER A 171 -22.50 -8.85 -6.07
C SER A 171 -21.10 -9.42 -6.33
N PHE A 172 -20.87 -10.71 -6.06
CA PHE A 172 -19.55 -11.35 -6.24
C PHE A 172 -19.45 -12.14 -7.56
N GLU A 173 -20.54 -12.68 -8.09
CA GLU A 173 -20.52 -13.44 -9.35
C GLU A 173 -20.55 -12.54 -10.60
N SER A 174 -21.06 -11.30 -10.49
CA SER A 174 -21.15 -10.37 -11.62
C SER A 174 -19.83 -9.68 -12.02
N ARG A 175 -18.68 -10.08 -11.44
CA ARG A 175 -17.36 -9.51 -11.74
C ARG A 175 -16.37 -10.47 -12.39
N SER A 176 -16.77 -11.72 -12.58
CA SER A 176 -15.98 -12.73 -13.30
C SER A 176 -16.45 -12.93 -14.74
N ALA A 177 -17.44 -12.14 -15.18
CA ALA A 177 -17.96 -12.15 -16.54
C ALA A 177 -18.24 -10.71 -17.01
N GLU A 178 -17.18 -9.91 -17.16
CA GLU A 178 -17.13 -8.70 -18.02
C GLU A 178 -15.68 -8.24 -18.24
#